data_AF-A0AAW5KD83-F1
#
_entry.id   AF-A0AAW5KD83-F1
#
_cell.length_a   1.000
_cell.length_b   1.000
_cell.length_c   1.000
_cell.angle_alpha   90.00
_cell.angle_beta   90.00
_cell.angle_gamma   90.00
#
_symmetry.space_group_name_H-M   'P 1'
#
loop_
_entity.id
_entity.type
_entity.pdbx_description
1 polymer ?
#
loop_
_entity_poly.entity_id
_entity_poly.type
_entity_poly.pdbx_seq_one_letter_code
_entity_poly.pdbx_strand_id
1 'polypeptide(L)'
;EKNYGEATTEEEIKGALNEESVPENTEVTVKNPENLPDGMTEGTFEIEVTVEYPDGTSEDTTVQVVVTDNRTDAEKYTPEFDQIEKNYGEATTEEEIKGAL
;
A
#
# COMPACT_ATOMS: atom_id res chain seq x y z
N GLU A 1 -3.46 9.18 1.91
CA GLU A 1 -3.04 8.25 0.84
C GLU A 1 -1.52 8.18 0.85
N LYS A 2 -0.96 6.98 0.68
CA LYS A 2 0.48 6.68 0.73
C LYS A 2 0.94 6.14 -0.62
N ASN A 3 2.12 6.53 -1.08
CA ASN A 3 2.70 5.92 -2.28
C ASN A 3 3.25 4.53 -1.96
N TYR A 4 3.35 3.69 -3.00
CA TYR A 4 4.08 2.44 -2.94
C TYR A 4 5.51 2.64 -2.40
N GLY A 5 5.90 1.81 -1.45
CA GLY A 5 7.21 1.81 -0.81
C GLY A 5 7.29 2.65 0.46
N GLU A 6 6.24 3.39 0.83
CA GLU A 6 6.22 4.21 2.04
C GLU A 6 5.50 3.48 3.18
N ALA A 7 6.26 3.08 4.21
CA ALA A 7 5.71 2.50 5.42
C ALA A 7 4.80 3.51 6.14
N THR A 8 3.77 2.99 6.79
CA THR A 8 2.92 3.75 7.72
C THR A 8 3.55 3.75 9.10
N THR A 9 3.53 4.90 9.76
CA THR A 9 4.08 5.06 11.11
C THR A 9 2.98 5.34 12.14
N GLU A 10 3.24 5.04 13.41
CA GLU A 10 2.31 5.39 14.49
C GLU A 10 2.07 6.90 14.59
N GLU A 11 3.09 7.72 14.31
CA GLU A 11 2.98 9.18 14.36
C GLU A 11 1.97 9.71 13.33
N GLU A 12 1.96 9.13 12.13
CA GLU A 12 0.99 9.48 11.10
C GLU A 12 -0.44 9.07 11.47
N ILE A 13 -0.60 7.92 12.14
CA ILE A 13 -1.90 7.50 12.65
C ILE A 13 -2.39 8.45 13.75
N LYS A 14 -1.51 8.83 14.68
CA LYS A 14 -1.84 9.78 15.76
C LYS A 14 -2.16 11.17 15.20
N GLY A 15 -1.40 11.62 14.20
CA GLY A 15 -1.61 12.90 13.53
C GLY A 15 -2.85 12.94 12.62
N ALA A 16 -3.48 11.81 12.32
CA ALA A 16 -4.74 11.76 11.57
C ALA A 16 -5.96 12.15 12.42
N LEU A 17 -5.81 12.22 13.75
CA LEU A 17 -6.87 12.67 14.64
C LEU A 17 -7.17 14.17 14.42
N ASN A 18 -8.45 14.51 14.30
CA ASN A 18 -8.85 15.91 14.29
C ASN A 18 -8.85 16.44 15.73
N GLU A 19 -7.83 17.20 16.12
CA GLU A 19 -7.69 17.77 17.46
C GLU A 19 -8.88 18.66 17.86
N GLU A 20 -9.55 19.33 16.92
CA GLU A 20 -10.74 20.15 17.23
C GLU A 20 -11.99 19.31 17.60
N SER A 21 -11.96 18.02 17.30
CA SER A 21 -13.07 17.09 17.59
C SER A 21 -12.98 16.42 18.96
N VAL A 22 -11.85 16.56 19.65
CA VAL A 22 -11.57 15.92 20.94
C VAL A 22 -11.08 16.94 21.98
N PRO A 23 -11.20 16.66 23.28
CA PRO A 23 -10.61 17.51 24.32
C PRO A 23 -9.08 17.57 24.25
N GLU A 24 -8.49 18.66 24.75
CA GLU A 24 -7.03 18.76 24.94
C GLU A 24 -6.51 17.66 25.87
N ASN A 25 -5.31 17.12 25.59
CA ASN A 25 -4.69 15.97 26.27
C ASN A 25 -5.39 14.62 26.02
N THR A 26 -6.12 14.49 24.91
CA THR A 26 -6.53 13.17 24.40
C THR A 26 -5.30 12.43 23.87
N GLU A 27 -5.13 11.17 24.26
CA GLU A 27 -4.03 10.31 23.80
C GLU A 27 -4.53 9.23 22.85
N VAL A 28 -3.75 8.92 21.81
CA VAL A 28 -4.07 7.86 20.84
C VAL A 28 -2.98 6.79 20.87
N THR A 29 -3.40 5.54 21.05
CA THR A 29 -2.52 4.37 21.06
C THR A 29 -2.89 3.43 19.91
N VAL A 30 -1.89 3.02 19.12
CA VAL A 30 -2.07 1.99 18.08
C VAL A 30 -2.02 0.62 18.73
N LYS A 31 -3.03 -0.23 18.55
CA LYS A 31 -3.12 -1.54 19.22
C LYS A 31 -2.10 -2.55 18.71
N ASN A 32 -1.86 -2.56 17.40
CA ASN A 32 -1.00 -3.53 16.72
C ASN A 32 0.02 -2.80 15.84
N PRO A 33 1.04 -2.14 16.43
CA PRO A 33 2.02 -1.37 15.67
C PRO A 33 2.83 -2.23 14.69
N GLU A 34 2.96 -3.54 14.95
CA GLU A 34 3.66 -4.49 14.07
C GLU A 34 2.88 -4.81 12.79
N ASN A 35 1.58 -4.50 12.74
CA ASN A 35 0.69 -4.73 11.60
C ASN A 35 0.45 -3.47 10.77
N LEU A 36 1.21 -2.39 11.03
CA LEU A 36 1.12 -1.19 10.20
C LEU A 36 1.53 -1.53 8.76
N PRO A 37 0.81 -0.98 7.74
CA PRO A 37 1.13 -1.24 6.34
C PRO A 37 2.57 -0.83 6.04
N ASP A 38 3.33 -1.74 5.46
CA ASP A 38 4.73 -1.53 5.08
C ASP A 38 4.90 -0.68 3.79
N GLY A 39 3.79 -0.36 3.13
CA GLY A 39 3.76 0.37 1.87
C GLY A 39 4.10 -0.49 0.64
N MET A 40 4.44 -1.78 0.82
CA MET A 40 4.82 -2.69 -0.27
C MET A 40 3.62 -3.47 -0.82
N THR A 41 2.47 -3.37 -0.16
CA THR A 41 1.23 -3.98 -0.60
C THR A 41 0.20 -2.88 -0.83
N GLU A 42 -0.31 -2.78 -2.06
CA GLU A 42 -1.41 -1.88 -2.36
C GLU A 42 -2.70 -2.34 -1.69
N GLY A 43 -3.55 -1.39 -1.28
CA GLY A 43 -4.82 -1.71 -0.65
C GLY A 43 -5.29 -0.69 0.36
N THR A 44 -6.42 -1.02 0.98
CA THR A 44 -7.00 -0.28 2.10
C THR A 44 -6.84 -1.11 3.37
N PHE A 45 -6.26 -0.50 4.39
CA PHE A 45 -5.94 -1.12 5.66
C PHE A 45 -6.67 -0.37 6.77
N GLU A 46 -7.31 -1.12 7.67
CA GLU A 46 -7.96 -0.57 8.86
C GLU A 46 -7.07 -0.81 10.07
N ILE A 47 -6.65 0.26 10.74
CA ILE A 47 -5.73 0.23 11.86
C ILE A 47 -6.51 0.52 13.14
N GLU A 48 -6.56 -0.47 14.04
CA GLU A 48 -7.21 -0.30 15.33
C GLU A 48 -6.39 0.60 16.26
N VAL A 49 -7.08 1.58 16.84
CA VAL A 49 -6.52 2.49 17.82
C VAL A 49 -7.43 2.58 19.04
N THR A 50 -6.84 2.89 20.19
CA THR A 50 -7.56 3.26 21.41
C THR A 50 -7.36 4.75 21.64
N VAL A 51 -8.45 5.48 21.82
CA VAL A 51 -8.48 6.90 22.16
C VAL A 51 -8.78 7.01 23.65
N GLU A 52 -7.88 7.62 24.40
CA GLU A 52 -8.02 7.87 25.84
C GLU A 52 -8.28 9.35 26.09
N TYR A 53 -9.39 9.63 26.76
CA TYR A 53 -9.85 10.98 27.06
C TYR A 53 -9.35 11.48 28.42
N PRO A 54 -9.29 12.80 28.66
CA PRO A 54 -8.83 13.35 29.93
C PRO A 54 -9.67 12.98 31.16
N ASP A 55 -10.93 12.56 30.96
CA ASP A 55 -11.80 12.07 32.03
C ASP A 55 -11.51 10.61 32.44
N GLY A 56 -10.53 9.98 31.79
CA GLY A 56 -10.12 8.59 32.01
C GLY A 56 -11.00 7.58 31.28
N THR A 57 -11.96 8.02 30.47
CA THR A 57 -12.70 7.12 29.58
C THR A 57 -11.89 6.81 28.33
N SER A 58 -12.18 5.68 27.69
CA SER A 58 -11.55 5.33 26.43
C SER A 58 -12.53 4.67 25.47
N GLU A 59 -12.22 4.79 24.18
CA GLU A 59 -12.93 4.08 23.13
C GLU A 59 -11.97 3.49 22.10
N ASP A 60 -12.41 2.41 21.47
CA ASP A 60 -11.69 1.77 20.39
C ASP A 60 -12.31 2.18 19.05
N THR A 61 -11.46 2.58 18.12
CA THR A 61 -11.88 2.98 16.77
C THR A 61 -10.83 2.55 15.74
N THR A 62 -11.12 2.79 14.46
CA THR A 62 -10.28 2.38 13.34
C THR A 62 -9.90 3.57 12.47
N VAL A 63 -8.63 3.65 12.10
CA VAL A 63 -8.12 4.62 11.12
C VAL A 63 -7.88 3.90 9.79
N GLN A 64 -8.40 4.48 8.70
CA GLN A 64 -8.22 3.92 7.36
C GLN A 64 -6.94 4.47 6.71
N VAL A 65 -6.09 3.56 6.23
CA VAL A 65 -4.88 3.87 5.47
C VAL A 65 -5.01 3.29 4.07
N VAL A 66 -4.78 4.10 3.05
CA VAL A 66 -4.81 3.67 1.64
C VAL A 66 -3.41 3.77 1.06
N VAL A 67 -2.90 2.63 0.56
CA VAL A 67 -1.61 2.51 -0.13
C VAL A 67 -1.87 2.32 -1.62
N THR A 68 -1.33 3.21 -2.46
CA THR A 68 -1.59 3.23 -3.90
C THR A 68 -0.35 2.96 -4.75
N ASP A 69 -0.55 2.03 -5.68
CA ASP A 69 0.24 1.64 -6.85
C ASP A 69 0.55 2.70 -7.92
N ASN A 70 1.10 3.88 -7.62
CA ASN A 70 1.14 5.01 -8.60
C ASN A 70 2.04 4.79 -9.83
N ARG A 71 2.82 3.72 -9.89
CA ARG A 71 3.61 3.36 -11.08
C ARG A 71 2.71 2.92 -12.23
N THR A 72 3.14 3.19 -13.46
CA THR A 72 2.51 2.67 -14.67
C THR A 72 2.81 1.18 -14.86
N ASP A 73 1.99 0.46 -15.65
CA ASP A 73 2.26 -0.96 -15.97
C ASP A 73 3.65 -1.16 -16.60
N ALA A 74 4.11 -0.20 -17.41
CA ALA A 74 5.44 -0.24 -18.01
C ALA A 74 6.59 -0.12 -16.98
N GLU A 75 6.33 0.51 -15.83
CA GLU A 75 7.28 0.60 -14.72
C GLU A 75 7.18 -0.61 -13.78
N LYS A 76 6.03 -1.28 -13.72
CA LYS A 76 5.80 -2.48 -12.89
C LYS A 76 6.28 -3.76 -13.55
N TYR A 77 6.11 -3.88 -14.85
CA TYR A 77 6.32 -5.12 -15.59
C TYR A 77 7.35 -4.92 -16.71
N THR A 78 8.39 -5.74 -16.69
CA THR A 78 9.30 -5.89 -17.84
C THR A 78 8.87 -7.13 -18.61
N PRO A 79 8.44 -7.01 -19.87
CA PRO A 79 8.12 -8.19 -20.67
C PRO A 79 9.40 -8.98 -20.92
N GLU A 80 9.35 -10.27 -20.68
CA GLU A 80 10.37 -11.22 -21.10
C GLU A 80 9.95 -11.85 -22.41
N PHE A 81 10.91 -12.17 -23.28
CA PHE A 81 10.62 -12.79 -24.56
C PHE A 81 11.46 -14.06 -24.72
N ASP A 82 10.83 -15.10 -25.25
CA ASP A 82 11.52 -16.31 -25.65
C ASP A 82 12.29 -16.09 -26.96
N GLN A 83 13.44 -16.76 -27.08
CA GLN A 83 14.19 -16.75 -28.33
C GLN A 83 13.48 -17.58 -29.39
N ILE A 84 13.30 -17.01 -30.58
CA ILE A 84 12.80 -17.72 -31.75
C ILE A 84 13.98 -18.12 -32.63
N GLU A 85 14.23 -19.42 -32.76
CA GLU A 85 15.26 -19.99 -33.63
C GLU A 85 14.63 -20.53 -34.92
N LYS A 86 15.24 -20.21 -36.07
CA LYS A 86 14.75 -20.60 -37.41
C LYS A 86 15.91 -21.09 -38.27
N ASN A 87 15.64 -22.05 -39.15
CA ASN A 87 16.64 -22.50 -40.12
C ASN A 87 16.76 -21.51 -41.29
N TYR A 88 17.89 -21.56 -42.00
CA TYR A 88 18.12 -20.73 -43.18
C TYR A 88 17.04 -21.00 -44.25
N GLY A 89 16.35 -19.93 -44.67
CA GLY A 89 15.28 -19.98 -45.67
C GLY A 89 13.86 -20.06 -45.10
N GLU A 90 13.69 -20.19 -43.78
CA GLU A 90 12.38 -20.15 -43.14
C GLU A 90 11.94 -18.71 -42.82
N ALA A 91 10.70 -18.37 -43.16
CA ALA A 91 10.11 -17.10 -42.75
C ALA A 91 9.58 -17.20 -41.31
N THR A 92 9.79 -16.13 -40.54
CA THR A 92 9.13 -15.94 -39.25
C THR A 92 7.68 -15.49 -39.46
N THR A 93 6.78 -15.97 -38.62
CA THR A 93 5.37 -15.60 -38.63
C THR A 93 5.02 -14.68 -37.46
N GLU A 94 3.99 -13.86 -37.63
CA GLU A 94 3.46 -13.01 -36.55
C GLU A 94 2.98 -13.84 -35.35
N GLU A 95 2.49 -15.06 -35.60
CA GLU A 95 2.08 -16.00 -34.55
C GLU A 95 3.27 -16.47 -33.71
N GLU A 96 4.40 -16.80 -34.33
CA GLU A 96 5.64 -17.14 -33.61
C GLU A 96 6.15 -15.97 -32.76
N ILE A 97 6.06 -14.73 -33.26
CA ILE A 97 6.43 -13.53 -32.48
C ILE A 97 5.51 -13.34 -31.27
N LYS A 98 4.20 -13.51 -31.43
CA LYS A 98 3.22 -13.34 -30.34
C LYS A 98 3.30 -14.45 -29.29
N GLY A 99 3.64 -15.67 -29.71
CA GLY A 99 3.79 -16.81 -28.81
C GLY A 99 5.09 -16.79 -28.01
N ALA A 100 6.02 -15.89 -28.34
CA ALA A 100 7.28 -15.70 -27.63
C ALA A 100 7.25 -14.55 -26.61
N LEU A 101 6.08 -13.99 -26.32
CA LEU A 101 5.83 -13.00 -25.25
C LEU A 101 5.33 -13.70 -23.99
#